data_AF-A0AAV4D5B2-F1
#
_entry.id   AF-A0AAV4D5B2-F1
#
_cell.length_a   1.000
_cell.length_b   1.000
_cell.length_c   1.000
_cell.angle_alpha   90.00
_cell.angle_beta   90.00
_cell.angle_gamma   90.00
#
_symmetry.space_group_name_H-M   'P 1'
#
loop_
_entity.id
_entity.type
_entity.pdbx_description
1 polymer ?
#
loop_
_entity_poly.entity_id
_entity_poly.type
_entity_poly.pdbx_seq_one_letter_code
_entity_poly.pdbx_strand_id
1 'polypeptide(L)'
;MKEVIGQTQTDRRSLGSTTSKWWSKTEGKEKRDMIIDEIRNKEDSTRVQKAVQQPQQGQWTNWDTAIQRSLTWNDIWHMAPLRIRFIIRSDYDLLPSNANLVLWGKKDDPTSPLCQGRQTTKHVLSSCKVVLSQRRYT
;
A
#
# COMPACT_ATOMS: atom_id res chain seq x y z
N MET A 1 -10.14 16.58 24.39
CA MET A 1 -10.00 16.66 22.93
C MET A 1 -8.88 17.65 22.65
N LYS A 2 -7.92 17.31 21.78
CA LYS A 2 -6.83 18.25 21.49
C LYS A 2 -7.39 19.35 20.59
N GLU A 3 -7.28 20.59 21.03
CA GLU A 3 -7.63 21.73 20.18
C GLU A 3 -6.44 21.95 19.23
N VAL A 4 -6.67 21.75 17.94
CA VAL A 4 -5.61 21.95 16.93
C VAL A 4 -5.42 23.46 16.77
N ILE A 5 -4.24 23.94 17.14
CA ILE A 5 -3.88 25.36 17.04
C ILE A 5 -3.26 25.57 15.65
N GLY A 6 -3.99 26.23 14.76
CA GLY A 6 -3.53 26.57 13.42
C GLY A 6 -4.20 25.73 12.32
N GLN A 7 -4.26 26.29 11.12
CA GLN A 7 -4.83 25.64 9.95
C GLN A 7 -3.72 25.16 9.03
N THR A 8 -3.73 23.87 8.71
CA THR A 8 -2.96 23.33 7.60
C THR A 8 -3.81 23.33 6.33
N GLN A 9 -3.16 23.37 5.18
CA GLN A 9 -3.85 23.22 3.90
C GLN A 9 -4.38 21.78 3.79
N THR A 10 -5.70 21.62 3.81
CA THR A 10 -6.37 20.31 3.71
C THR A 10 -6.91 19.99 2.31
N ASP A 11 -7.00 20.99 1.44
CA ASP A 11 -7.51 20.88 0.05
C ASP A 11 -6.65 21.76 -0.87
N ARG A 12 -6.89 21.69 -2.18
CA ARG A 12 -6.35 22.63 -3.18
C ARG A 12 -6.83 24.07 -2.99
N ARG A 13 -7.78 24.30 -2.07
CA ARG A 13 -8.15 25.64 -1.62
C ARG A 13 -6.98 26.26 -0.86
N SER A 14 -6.71 27.54 -1.12
CA SER A 14 -5.60 28.27 -0.49
C SER A 14 -5.75 28.35 1.03
N LEU A 15 -4.63 28.58 1.72
CA LEU A 15 -4.62 28.87 3.16
C LEU A 15 -5.61 30.00 3.51
N GLY A 16 -6.42 29.79 4.53
CA GLY A 16 -7.46 30.74 4.95
C GLY A 16 -8.80 30.65 4.20
N SER A 17 -8.95 29.75 3.23
CA SER A 17 -10.24 29.54 2.52
C SER A 17 -11.32 28.91 3.41
N THR A 18 -10.94 28.27 4.51
CA THR A 18 -11.85 27.63 5.46
C THR A 18 -11.80 28.36 6.79
N THR A 19 -12.93 28.48 7.48
CA THR A 19 -12.96 29.01 8.85
C THR A 19 -12.48 27.94 9.83
N SER A 20 -11.60 28.34 10.76
CA SER A 20 -11.10 27.42 11.79
C SER A 20 -12.22 27.07 12.77
N LYS A 21 -12.48 25.77 12.94
CA LYS A 21 -13.47 25.26 13.90
C LYS A 21 -12.80 25.03 15.25
N TRP A 22 -13.32 25.69 16.28
CA TRP A 22 -12.80 25.60 17.64
C TRP A 22 -13.74 24.75 18.48
N TRP A 23 -13.23 23.69 19.09
CA TRP A 23 -14.02 22.81 19.94
C TRP A 23 -14.78 23.57 21.04
N SER A 24 -14.13 24.58 21.60
CA SER A 24 -14.65 25.48 22.63
C SER A 24 -15.81 26.37 22.14
N LYS A 25 -15.87 26.70 20.85
CA LYS A 25 -16.87 27.63 20.26
C LYS A 25 -17.97 26.95 19.46
N THR A 26 -17.83 25.65 19.22
CA THR A 26 -18.76 24.87 18.41
C THR A 26 -19.81 24.18 19.27
N GLU A 27 -21.05 24.16 18.82
CA GLU A 27 -22.18 23.56 19.52
C GLU A 27 -23.01 22.63 18.61
N GLY A 28 -23.85 21.80 19.21
CA GLY A 28 -24.81 20.97 18.49
C GLY A 28 -24.16 19.97 17.53
N LYS A 29 -24.55 20.06 16.24
CA LYS A 29 -24.11 19.11 15.20
C LYS A 29 -22.61 19.16 14.96
N GLU A 30 -22.02 20.35 14.87
CA GLU A 30 -20.59 20.49 14.56
C GLU A 30 -19.71 19.87 15.63
N LYS A 31 -20.12 19.99 16.89
CA LYS A 31 -19.47 19.35 18.03
C LYS A 31 -19.52 17.83 17.93
N ARG A 32 -20.64 17.26 17.49
CA ARG A 32 -20.76 15.80 17.26
C ARG A 32 -19.88 15.35 16.10
N ASP A 33 -19.86 16.10 15.00
CA ASP A 33 -19.05 15.77 13.83
C ASP A 33 -17.55 15.72 14.19
N MET A 34 -17.05 16.70 14.97
CA MET A 34 -15.66 16.65 15.44
C MET A 34 -15.38 15.45 16.35
N ILE A 35 -16.32 15.05 17.22
CA ILE A 35 -16.14 13.84 18.04
C ILE A 35 -16.00 12.61 17.14
N ILE A 36 -16.89 12.49 16.15
CA ILE A 36 -16.90 11.38 15.21
C ILE A 36 -15.58 11.34 14.44
N ASP A 37 -15.09 12.46 13.95
CA ASP A 37 -13.83 12.54 13.21
C ASP A 37 -12.63 12.19 14.08
N GLU A 38 -12.59 12.63 15.34
CA GLU A 38 -11.53 12.25 16.28
C GLU A 38 -11.55 10.75 16.58
N ILE A 39 -12.74 10.16 16.74
CA ILE A 39 -12.89 8.71 16.93
C ILE A 39 -12.40 7.97 15.68
N ARG A 40 -12.83 8.40 14.48
CA ARG A 40 -12.37 7.83 13.21
C ARG A 40 -10.86 7.90 13.07
N ASN A 41 -10.24 9.04 13.37
CA ASN A 41 -8.79 9.20 13.30
C ASN A 41 -8.04 8.23 14.24
N LYS A 42 -8.56 7.99 15.45
CA LYS A 42 -7.99 7.01 16.38
C LYS A 42 -8.14 5.58 15.87
N GLU A 43 -9.31 5.24 15.33
CA GLU A 43 -9.52 3.94 14.70
C GLU A 43 -8.62 3.74 13.48
N ASP A 44 -8.50 4.74 12.61
CA ASP A 44 -7.66 4.69 11.42
C ASP A 44 -6.19 4.58 11.79
N SER A 45 -5.73 5.31 12.81
CA SER A 45 -4.37 5.14 13.35
C SER A 45 -4.12 3.69 13.81
N THR A 46 -5.12 3.06 14.43
CA THR A 46 -5.03 1.66 14.88
C THR A 46 -5.02 0.70 13.69
N ARG A 47 -5.83 0.95 12.65
CA ARG A 47 -5.84 0.19 11.40
C ARG A 47 -4.50 0.29 10.67
N VAL A 48 -3.91 1.49 10.59
CA VAL A 48 -2.59 1.72 9.99
C VAL A 48 -1.50 1.03 10.77
N GLN A 49 -1.48 1.12 12.10
CA GLN A 49 -0.53 0.38 12.93
C GLN A 49 -0.59 -1.12 12.68
N LYS A 50 -1.80 -1.68 12.59
CA LYS A 50 -2.00 -3.09 12.25
C LYS A 50 -1.51 -3.41 10.84
N ALA A 51 -1.76 -2.54 9.86
CA ALA A 51 -1.30 -2.72 8.49
C ALA A 51 0.24 -2.76 8.41
N VAL A 52 0.94 -1.84 9.08
CA VAL A 52 2.42 -1.82 9.11
C VAL A 52 3.01 -3.11 9.68
N GLN A 53 2.30 -3.78 10.61
CA GLN A 53 2.73 -5.07 11.17
C GLN A 53 2.51 -6.27 10.21
N GLN A 54 1.82 -6.07 9.09
CA GLN A 54 1.54 -7.12 8.11
C GLN A 54 2.47 -6.95 6.91
N PRO A 55 3.60 -7.68 6.85
CA PRO A 55 4.65 -7.44 5.84
C PRO A 55 4.16 -7.64 4.40
N GLN A 56 3.21 -8.56 4.18
CA GLN A 56 2.65 -8.82 2.86
C GLN A 56 1.40 -7.97 2.60
N GLN A 57 0.34 -8.12 3.41
CA GLN A 57 -0.95 -7.43 3.15
C GLN A 57 -0.87 -5.92 3.38
N GLY A 58 0.03 -5.47 4.26
CA GLY A 58 0.28 -4.08 4.55
C GLY A 58 1.34 -3.43 3.68
N GLN A 59 1.81 -4.10 2.61
CA GLN A 59 2.89 -3.58 1.78
C GLN A 59 2.57 -2.23 1.13
N TRP A 60 1.28 -1.90 0.96
CA TRP A 60 0.80 -0.59 0.52
C TRP A 60 1.26 0.58 1.40
N THR A 61 1.62 0.31 2.67
CA THR A 61 2.17 1.33 3.58
C THR A 61 3.58 1.79 3.20
N ASN A 62 4.29 1.05 2.33
CA ASN A 62 5.67 1.32 1.92
C ASN A 62 5.80 1.64 0.42
N TRP A 63 4.72 2.07 -0.24
CA TRP A 63 4.68 2.32 -1.68
C TRP A 63 5.23 3.69 -2.12
N ASP A 64 6.03 4.36 -1.29
CA ASP A 64 6.59 5.69 -1.58
C ASP A 64 7.38 5.77 -2.90
N THR A 65 7.95 4.64 -3.33
CA THR A 65 8.73 4.52 -4.58
C THR A 65 7.98 3.78 -5.69
N ALA A 66 6.75 3.34 -5.46
CA ALA A 66 5.98 2.60 -6.43
C ALA A 66 5.50 3.52 -7.56
N ILE A 67 5.66 3.07 -8.81
CA ILE A 67 5.11 3.78 -9.96
C ILE A 67 3.63 3.46 -10.04
N GLN A 68 2.79 4.50 -10.00
CA GLN A 68 1.35 4.33 -10.15
C GLN A 68 1.03 3.75 -11.53
N ARG A 69 0.35 2.60 -11.54
CA ARG A 69 -0.22 2.03 -12.76
C ARG A 69 -1.61 2.59 -12.99
N SER A 70 -1.87 3.12 -14.19
CA SER A 70 -3.23 3.49 -14.59
C SER A 70 -4.07 2.23 -14.84
N LEU A 71 -4.95 1.90 -13.90
CA LEU A 71 -6.00 0.89 -14.06
C LEU A 71 -7.33 1.56 -13.79
N THR A 72 -8.14 1.75 -14.84
CA THR A 72 -9.49 2.29 -14.69
C THR A 72 -10.45 1.19 -14.29
N TRP A 73 -11.60 1.55 -13.71
CA TRP A 73 -12.63 0.57 -13.42
C TRP A 73 -13.09 -0.16 -14.69
N ASN A 74 -13.16 0.54 -15.81
CA ASN A 74 -13.52 -0.05 -17.09
C ASN A 74 -12.51 -1.14 -17.52
N ASP A 75 -11.22 -0.90 -17.32
CA ASP A 75 -10.18 -1.89 -17.63
C ASP A 75 -10.36 -3.16 -16.80
N ILE A 76 -10.62 -3.02 -15.49
CA ILE A 76 -10.76 -4.17 -14.60
C ILE A 76 -12.01 -4.99 -14.95
N TRP A 77 -13.14 -4.34 -15.28
CA TRP A 77 -14.37 -5.03 -15.68
C TRP A 77 -14.22 -5.88 -16.94
N HIS A 78 -13.41 -5.43 -17.89
CA HIS A 78 -13.16 -6.15 -19.15
C HIS A 78 -11.93 -7.05 -19.09
N MET A 79 -11.21 -7.07 -17.97
CA MET A 79 -9.98 -7.84 -17.83
C MET A 79 -10.29 -9.31 -17.49
N ALA A 80 -9.56 -10.23 -18.12
CA ALA A 80 -9.64 -11.64 -17.76
C ALA A 80 -9.35 -11.84 -16.25
N PRO A 81 -10.15 -12.64 -15.52
CA PRO A 81 -9.99 -12.82 -14.07
C PRO A 81 -8.59 -13.26 -13.64
N LEU A 82 -7.94 -14.11 -14.44
CA LEU A 82 -6.57 -14.57 -14.18
C LEU A 82 -5.54 -13.45 -14.26
N ARG A 83 -5.75 -12.47 -15.14
CA ARG A 83 -4.86 -11.31 -15.28
C ARG A 83 -4.98 -10.37 -14.09
N ILE A 84 -6.21 -10.12 -13.61
CA ILE A 84 -6.44 -9.35 -12.38
C ILE A 84 -5.76 -10.04 -11.19
N ARG A 85 -5.99 -11.35 -11.04
CA ARG A 85 -5.37 -12.17 -9.99
C ARG A 85 -3.84 -12.09 -10.05
N PHE A 86 -3.26 -12.16 -11.25
CA PHE A 86 -1.82 -12.05 -11.43
C PHE A 86 -1.31 -10.67 -10.99
N ILE A 87 -1.92 -9.57 -11.45
CA ILE A 87 -1.49 -8.20 -11.14
C ILE A 87 -1.48 -7.97 -9.62
N ILE A 88 -2.57 -8.30 -8.93
CA ILE A 88 -2.68 -8.12 -7.48
C ILE A 88 -1.61 -8.96 -6.78
N ARG A 89 -1.46 -10.23 -7.18
CA ARG A 89 -0.47 -11.12 -6.54
C ARG A 89 0.97 -10.73 -6.87
N SER A 90 1.26 -10.18 -8.04
CA SER A 90 2.61 -9.73 -8.37
C SER A 90 3.02 -8.50 -7.56
N ASP A 91 2.07 -7.61 -7.33
CA ASP A 91 2.29 -6.35 -6.61
C ASP A 91 2.56 -6.59 -5.12
N TYR A 92 1.77 -7.47 -4.52
CA TYR A 92 1.94 -7.91 -3.13
C TYR A 92 2.94 -9.07 -2.94
N ASP A 93 3.77 -9.41 -3.94
CA ASP A 93 4.72 -10.54 -3.91
C ASP A 93 4.11 -11.85 -3.36
N LEU A 94 2.94 -12.24 -3.86
CA LEU A 94 2.18 -13.46 -3.49
C LEU A 94 2.26 -14.56 -4.56
N LEU A 95 3.09 -14.38 -5.59
CA LEU A 95 3.31 -15.39 -6.63
C LEU A 95 4.23 -16.52 -6.11
N PRO A 96 4.21 -17.70 -6.72
CA PRO A 96 5.03 -18.85 -6.29
C PRO A 96 6.53 -18.65 -6.62
N SER A 97 7.18 -17.68 -5.97
CA SER A 97 8.63 -17.49 -5.96
C SER A 97 9.29 -18.44 -4.96
N ASN A 98 10.58 -18.79 -5.10
CA ASN A 98 11.20 -19.70 -4.11
C ASN A 98 11.16 -19.11 -2.69
N ALA A 99 11.29 -17.79 -2.53
CA ALA A 99 11.12 -17.15 -1.22
C ALA A 99 9.73 -17.42 -0.61
N ASN A 100 8.67 -17.34 -1.42
CA ASN A 100 7.31 -17.62 -0.96
C ASN A 100 7.05 -19.11 -0.76
N LEU A 101 7.61 -19.97 -1.61
CA LEU A 101 7.49 -21.42 -1.46
C LEU A 101 8.11 -21.91 -0.15
N VAL A 102 9.23 -21.32 0.28
CA VAL A 102 9.81 -21.60 1.61
C VAL A 102 8.88 -21.13 2.72
N LEU A 103 8.33 -19.91 2.62
CA LEU A 103 7.36 -19.41 3.59
C LEU A 103 6.10 -20.29 3.69
N TRP A 104 5.71 -20.94 2.60
CA TRP A 104 4.58 -21.88 2.55
C TRP A 104 4.95 -23.32 2.93
N GLY A 105 6.20 -23.58 3.32
CA GLY A 105 6.68 -24.93 3.67
C GLY A 105 6.71 -25.91 2.49
N LYS A 106 6.78 -25.42 1.24
CA LYS A 106 6.80 -26.23 0.02
C LYS A 106 8.20 -26.45 -0.55
N LYS A 107 9.20 -25.74 -0.01
CA LYS A 107 10.59 -25.80 -0.43
C LYS A 107 11.48 -25.45 0.77
N ASP A 108 12.72 -25.93 0.77
CA ASP A 108 13.67 -25.66 1.87
C ASP A 108 14.54 -24.42 1.62
N ASP A 109 14.89 -24.16 0.36
CA ASP A 109 15.83 -23.09 -0.01
C ASP A 109 15.17 -21.97 -0.84
N PRO A 110 15.27 -20.68 -0.40
CA PRO A 110 14.72 -19.54 -1.13
C PRO A 110 15.63 -19.04 -2.27
N THR A 111 16.78 -19.67 -2.53
CA THR A 111 17.73 -19.20 -3.55
C THR A 111 17.26 -19.46 -4.98
N SER A 112 17.69 -18.58 -5.89
CA SER A 112 17.49 -18.70 -7.33
C SER A 112 18.52 -19.68 -7.93
N PRO A 113 18.10 -20.63 -8.78
CA PRO A 113 19.04 -21.56 -9.42
C PRO A 113 19.99 -20.86 -10.41
N LEU A 114 19.66 -19.65 -10.87
CA LEU A 114 20.47 -18.92 -11.85
C LEU A 114 21.57 -18.09 -11.21
N CYS A 115 21.27 -17.37 -10.14
CA CYS A 115 22.18 -16.39 -9.55
C CYS A 115 22.45 -16.60 -8.06
N GLN A 116 21.91 -17.66 -7.47
CA GLN A 116 22.04 -18.04 -6.05
C GLN A 116 21.59 -16.97 -5.03
N GLY A 117 20.96 -15.89 -5.49
CA GLY A 117 20.37 -14.86 -4.63
C GLY A 117 18.96 -15.24 -4.19
N ARG A 118 18.42 -14.56 -3.16
CA ARG A 118 17.04 -14.76 -2.70
C ARG A 118 16.04 -14.46 -3.82
N GLN A 119 15.23 -15.44 -4.21
CA GLN A 119 14.31 -15.33 -5.34
C GLN A 119 12.92 -14.86 -4.88
N THR A 120 12.72 -13.55 -4.87
CA THR A 120 11.39 -12.90 -4.73
C THR A 120 10.73 -12.68 -6.10
N THR A 121 9.44 -12.30 -6.14
CA THR A 121 8.77 -12.00 -7.43
C THR A 121 9.47 -10.87 -8.18
N LYS A 122 9.86 -9.79 -7.49
CA LYS A 122 10.64 -8.67 -8.08
C LYS A 122 11.98 -9.16 -8.64
N HIS A 123 12.64 -10.07 -7.94
CA HIS A 123 13.88 -10.66 -8.42
C HIS A 123 13.69 -11.39 -9.75
N VAL A 124 12.65 -12.21 -9.85
CA VAL A 124 12.33 -12.97 -11.07
C VAL A 124 11.99 -12.06 -12.24
N LEU A 125 11.17 -11.03 -12.01
CA LEU A 125 10.66 -10.17 -13.08
C LEU A 125 11.67 -9.12 -13.57
N SER A 126 12.56 -8.62 -12.71
CA SER A 126 13.39 -7.45 -13.10
C SER A 126 14.79 -7.36 -12.49
N SER A 127 15.10 -8.13 -11.43
CA SER A 127 16.32 -7.86 -10.63
C SER A 127 17.34 -9.01 -10.62
N CYS A 128 17.17 -10.05 -11.43
CA CYS A 128 18.16 -11.14 -11.53
C CYS A 128 19.37 -10.71 -12.38
N LYS A 129 20.55 -10.65 -11.75
CA LYS A 129 21.80 -10.19 -12.39
C LYS A 129 22.18 -10.99 -13.65
N VAL A 130 22.00 -12.31 -13.59
CA VAL A 130 22.34 -13.22 -14.70
C VAL A 130 21.39 -13.04 -15.88
N VAL A 131 20.10 -12.86 -15.60
CA VAL A 131 19.08 -12.62 -16.62
C VAL A 131 19.30 -11.27 -17.30
N LEU A 132 19.61 -10.24 -16.51
CA LEU A 132 19.92 -8.90 -17.00
C LEU A 132 21.20 -8.87 -17.87
N SER A 133 22.28 -9.55 -17.44
CA SER A 133 23.51 -9.62 -18.23
C SER A 133 23.31 -10.38 -19.55
N GLN A 134 22.47 -11.41 -19.54
CA GLN A 134 22.09 -12.18 -20.72
C GLN A 134 21.03 -11.50 -21.60
N ARG A 135 20.56 -10.30 -21.24
CA ARG A 135 19.50 -9.54 -21.95
C ARG A 135 18.21 -10.33 -22.18
N ARG A 136 17.88 -11.26 -21.27
CA ARG A 136 16.64 -12.04 -21.30
C ARG A 136 15.55 -11.27 -20.56
N TYR A 137 15.01 -10.24 -21.17
CA TYR A 137 13.88 -9.51 -20.60
C TYR A 137 12.61 -10.32 -20.80
N THR A 138 11.90 -10.64 -19.72
CA THR A 138 10.56 -11.24 -19.75
C THR A 138 9.49 -10.17 -19.70
#